data_AF-A0AAD5RRW6-F1
#
_entry.id   AF-A0AAD5RRW6-F1
#
_cell.length_a   1.000
_cell.length_b   1.000
_cell.length_c   1.000
_cell.angle_alpha   90.00
_cell.angle_beta   90.00
_cell.angle_gamma   90.00
#
_symmetry.space_group_name_H-M   'P 1'
#
loop_
_entity.id
_entity.type
_entity.pdbx_description
1 polymer ?
#
loop_
_entity_poly.entity_id
_entity_poly.type
_entity_poly.pdbx_seq_one_letter_code
_entity_poly.pdbx_strand_id
1 'polypeptide(L)'
;MTLQARKPGSSAAVARTTRVRHKVVQRNGCGTVNIINFYAYDYGKVYRSCGNCNNQCQRTVYIEGTTAYGGGEVVGINEAYGDVATLVNVCTDADDPWVLYDGCAGDCKPEEVAYC
;
A
#
# COMPACT_ATOMS: atom_id res chain seq x y z
N MET A 1 -13.90 -2.79 -6.08
CA MET A 1 -13.89 -3.55 -4.81
C MET A 1 -12.53 -3.34 -4.15
N THR A 2 -12.46 -2.61 -3.05
CA THR A 2 -11.20 -2.37 -2.29
C THR A 2 -11.15 -3.36 -1.13
N LEU A 3 -10.05 -4.11 -1.02
CA LEU A 3 -9.83 -5.02 0.11
C LEU A 3 -9.40 -4.17 1.32
N GLN A 4 -10.31 -3.98 2.27
CA GLN A 4 -10.00 -3.30 3.53
C GLN A 4 -9.65 -4.34 4.60
N ALA A 5 -8.39 -4.37 5.02
CA ALA A 5 -7.95 -5.11 6.19
C ALA A 5 -8.46 -4.42 7.47
N ARG A 6 -9.69 -4.71 7.89
CA ARG A 6 -10.38 -4.03 9.01
C ARG A 6 -10.08 -4.60 10.42
N LYS A 7 -9.35 -5.72 10.56
CA LYS A 7 -9.05 -6.33 11.88
C LYS A 7 -7.57 -6.19 12.27
N PRO A 8 -7.27 -5.95 13.57
CA PRO A 8 -5.90 -6.09 14.08
C PRO A 8 -5.46 -7.55 13.89
N GLY A 9 -4.32 -7.75 13.23
CA GLY A 9 -3.86 -9.05 12.75
C GLY A 9 -3.35 -9.02 11.30
N SER A 10 -2.47 -9.97 10.98
CA SER A 10 -1.88 -10.17 9.65
C SER A 10 -2.98 -10.39 8.63
N SER A 11 -3.13 -9.46 7.69
CA SER A 11 -4.09 -9.60 6.59
C SER A 11 -3.35 -10.07 5.36
N ALA A 12 -3.63 -11.29 4.90
CA ALA A 12 -3.09 -11.84 3.66
C ALA A 12 -4.04 -11.49 2.49
N ALA A 13 -3.56 -10.76 1.49
CA ALA A 13 -4.31 -10.52 0.25
C ALA A 13 -3.72 -11.40 -0.86
N VAL A 14 -4.47 -12.44 -1.25
CA VAL A 14 -4.25 -13.22 -2.48
C VAL A 14 -5.44 -12.92 -3.38
N ALA A 15 -5.27 -12.09 -4.40
CA ALA A 15 -6.34 -11.81 -5.36
C ALA A 15 -5.79 -11.34 -6.70
N ARG A 16 -6.66 -11.44 -7.71
CA ARG A 16 -6.49 -10.78 -9.01
C ARG A 16 -7.43 -9.58 -9.04
N THR A 17 -6.89 -8.39 -9.29
CA THR A 17 -7.70 -7.17 -9.41
C THR A 17 -7.52 -6.52 -10.77
N THR A 18 -8.63 -5.99 -11.31
CA THR A 18 -8.60 -5.21 -12.55
C THR A 18 -9.41 -3.94 -12.36
N ARG A 19 -8.95 -2.82 -12.93
CA ARG A 19 -9.68 -1.54 -13.00
C ARG A 19 -9.96 -0.89 -11.63
N VAL A 20 -8.97 -0.83 -10.76
CA VAL A 20 -9.08 -0.16 -9.44
C VAL A 20 -8.41 1.20 -9.50
N ARG A 21 -9.20 2.26 -9.73
CA ARG A 21 -8.70 3.64 -9.92
C ARG A 21 -7.93 4.22 -8.73
N HIS A 22 -8.18 3.74 -7.52
CA HIS A 22 -7.57 4.26 -6.29
C HIS A 22 -6.74 3.18 -5.59
N LYS A 23 -7.11 2.81 -4.36
CA LYS A 23 -6.36 1.87 -3.53
C LYS A 23 -6.96 0.47 -3.63
N VAL A 24 -6.13 -0.51 -3.97
CA VAL A 24 -6.50 -1.93 -3.96
C VAL A 24 -6.55 -2.44 -2.52
N VAL A 25 -5.49 -2.22 -1.76
CA VAL A 25 -5.39 -2.52 -0.33
C VAL A 25 -5.19 -1.22 0.44
N GLN A 26 -6.13 -0.92 1.32
CA GLN A 26 -6.06 0.22 2.24
C GLN A 26 -5.98 -0.30 3.67
N ARG A 27 -4.91 0.06 4.38
CA ARG A 27 -4.71 -0.30 5.79
C ARG A 27 -4.90 0.92 6.68
N ASN A 28 -5.94 0.88 7.51
CA ASN A 28 -6.25 1.96 8.46
C ASN A 28 -5.77 1.65 9.89
N GLY A 29 -5.83 0.38 10.31
CA GLY A 29 -5.35 -0.06 11.63
C GLY A 29 -3.86 -0.42 11.64
N CYS A 30 -3.27 -0.47 12.84
CA CYS A 30 -1.86 -0.81 13.05
C CYS A 30 -1.55 -2.27 12.71
N GLY A 31 -0.27 -2.58 12.51
CA GLY A 31 0.23 -3.94 12.31
C GLY A 31 0.54 -4.27 10.85
N THR A 32 0.63 -5.57 10.56
CA THR A 32 1.23 -6.07 9.33
C THR A 32 0.20 -6.49 8.28
N VAL A 33 0.49 -6.19 7.01
CA VAL A 33 -0.23 -6.69 5.83
C VAL A 33 0.72 -7.51 4.99
N ASN A 34 0.30 -8.70 4.58
CA ASN A 34 1.05 -9.56 3.68
C ASN A 34 0.29 -9.62 2.34
N ILE A 35 0.95 -9.31 1.24
CA ILE A 35 0.39 -9.40 -0.11
C ILE A 35 1.26 -10.42 -0.84
N ILE A 36 0.75 -11.64 -1.02
CA ILE A 36 1.54 -12.77 -1.52
C ILE A 36 0.87 -13.30 -2.78
N ASN A 37 1.64 -13.52 -3.84
CA ASN A 37 1.16 -14.05 -5.12
C ASN A 37 -0.04 -13.26 -5.67
N PHE A 38 0.09 -11.93 -5.69
CA PHE A 38 -0.97 -11.02 -6.08
C PHE A 38 -0.82 -10.56 -7.53
N TYR A 39 -1.94 -10.37 -8.23
CA TYR A 39 -1.92 -9.80 -9.58
C TYR A 39 -2.80 -8.55 -9.64
N ALA A 40 -2.20 -7.43 -10.05
CA ALA A 40 -2.90 -6.17 -10.32
C ALA A 40 -2.75 -5.79 -11.79
N TYR A 41 -3.85 -5.38 -12.43
CA TYR A 41 -3.82 -4.78 -13.76
C TYR A 41 -4.77 -3.59 -13.84
N ASP A 42 -4.35 -2.47 -14.46
CA ASP A 42 -5.13 -1.22 -14.50
C ASP A 42 -5.55 -0.78 -13.07
N TYR A 43 -4.55 -0.36 -12.29
CA TYR A 43 -4.71 -0.02 -10.87
C TYR A 43 -4.09 1.35 -10.54
N GLY A 44 -4.59 2.01 -9.49
CA GLY A 44 -4.00 3.24 -8.99
C GLY A 44 -2.82 2.94 -8.08
N LYS A 45 -3.09 2.29 -6.94
CA LYS A 45 -2.10 1.91 -5.92
C LYS A 45 -2.38 0.52 -5.36
N VAL A 46 -1.42 -0.40 -5.33
CA VAL A 46 -1.64 -1.75 -4.77
C VAL A 46 -1.80 -1.68 -3.26
N TYR A 47 -0.87 -1.04 -2.56
CA TYR A 47 -0.96 -0.82 -1.11
C TYR A 47 -0.76 0.65 -0.75
N ARG A 48 -1.62 1.18 0.14
CA ARG A 48 -1.41 2.48 0.76
C ARG A 48 -1.67 2.43 2.26
N SER A 49 -0.64 2.77 3.04
CA SER A 49 -0.79 3.09 4.46
C SER A 49 -1.73 4.28 4.63
N CYS A 50 -2.54 4.33 5.70
CA CYS A 50 -3.41 5.49 5.88
C CYS A 50 -2.59 6.74 6.18
N GLY A 51 -2.60 7.71 5.28
CA GLY A 51 -1.83 8.95 5.45
C GLY A 51 -2.51 10.01 6.31
N ASN A 52 -3.82 9.91 6.56
CA ASN A 52 -4.61 10.93 7.27
C ASN A 52 -5.62 10.34 8.27
N CYS A 53 -5.36 9.13 8.79
CA CYS A 53 -6.23 8.54 9.79
C CYS A 53 -6.08 9.28 11.13
N ASN A 54 -7.18 9.45 11.87
CA ASN A 54 -7.15 10.11 13.19
C ASN A 54 -6.17 9.42 14.16
N ASN A 55 -6.14 8.08 14.12
CA ASN A 55 -5.17 7.29 14.87
C ASN A 55 -4.08 6.81 13.91
N GLN A 56 -2.89 7.38 14.07
CA GLN A 56 -1.70 6.98 13.33
C GLN A 56 -0.82 6.06 14.16
N CYS A 57 -0.17 5.14 13.47
CA CYS A 57 0.71 4.15 14.06
C CYS A 57 1.55 3.51 12.97
N GLN A 58 2.63 2.87 13.38
CA GLN A 58 3.49 2.10 12.51
C GLN A 58 2.71 0.98 11.82
N ARG A 59 2.87 0.89 10.51
CA ARG A 59 2.33 -0.17 9.66
C ARG A 59 3.47 -0.86 8.94
N THR A 60 3.34 -2.18 8.79
CA THR A 60 4.30 -2.98 8.05
C THR A 60 3.60 -3.64 6.88
N VAL A 61 4.21 -3.60 5.70
CA VAL A 61 3.70 -4.30 4.54
C VAL A 61 4.79 -5.18 3.95
N TYR A 62 4.46 -6.44 3.74
CA TYR A 62 5.30 -7.41 3.07
C TYR A 62 4.61 -7.83 1.78
N ILE A 63 5.25 -7.59 0.64
CA ILE A 63 4.73 -7.86 -0.70
C ILE A 63 5.67 -8.86 -1.37
N GLU A 64 5.17 -10.04 -1.69
CA GLU A 64 5.94 -11.11 -2.32
C GLU A 64 5.24 -11.69 -3.55
N GLY A 65 6.00 -11.97 -4.61
CA GLY A 65 5.49 -12.66 -5.81
C GLY A 65 4.37 -11.90 -6.50
N THR A 66 4.39 -10.57 -6.41
CA THR A 66 3.32 -9.70 -6.91
C THR A 66 3.64 -9.22 -8.31
N THR A 67 2.65 -9.32 -9.20
CA THR A 67 2.72 -8.79 -10.56
C THR A 67 1.74 -7.65 -10.72
N ALA A 68 2.21 -6.46 -11.09
CA ALA A 68 1.39 -5.25 -11.15
C ALA A 68 1.64 -4.51 -12.46
N TYR A 69 0.64 -4.43 -13.36
CA TYR A 69 0.80 -3.82 -14.68
C TYR A 69 -0.25 -2.75 -15.01
N GLY A 70 0.12 -1.77 -15.83
CA GLY A 70 -0.77 -0.72 -16.33
C GLY A 70 -1.32 0.17 -15.22
N GLY A 71 -0.56 0.34 -14.14
CA GLY A 71 -0.99 1.10 -12.98
C GLY A 71 0.09 2.04 -12.46
N GLY A 72 -0.16 2.60 -11.27
CA GLY A 72 0.81 3.43 -10.58
C GLY A 72 1.60 2.65 -9.53
N GLU A 73 1.74 3.27 -8.37
CA GLU A 73 2.60 2.82 -7.28
C GLU A 73 2.18 1.45 -6.73
N VAL A 74 3.15 0.58 -6.48
CA VAL A 74 2.89 -0.70 -5.82
C VAL A 74 2.70 -0.47 -4.32
N VAL A 75 3.55 0.35 -3.70
CA VAL A 75 3.52 0.58 -2.26
C VAL A 75 3.66 2.07 -1.92
N GLY A 76 2.77 2.55 -1.05
CA GLY A 76 2.85 3.88 -0.45
C GLY A 76 2.88 3.81 1.08
N ILE A 77 4.02 4.15 1.69
CA ILE A 77 4.23 4.12 3.15
C ILE A 77 4.47 5.53 3.71
N ASN A 78 4.22 5.74 5.00
CA ASN A 78 4.46 7.03 5.65
C ASN A 78 5.79 7.02 6.43
N GLU A 79 6.70 7.94 6.13
CA GLU A 79 7.99 8.06 6.80
C GLU A 79 7.82 8.51 8.26
N ALA A 80 6.97 9.52 8.50
CA ALA A 80 6.74 10.12 9.82
C ALA A 80 6.25 9.12 10.90
N TYR A 81 5.70 7.97 10.50
CA TYR A 81 5.18 6.94 11.40
C TYR A 81 6.04 5.68 11.46
N GLY A 82 7.21 5.69 10.81
CA GLY A 82 8.14 4.57 10.77
C GLY A 82 7.61 3.37 10.02
N ASP A 83 6.71 3.57 9.06
CA ASP A 83 6.16 2.48 8.26
C ASP A 83 7.29 1.74 7.53
N VAL A 84 7.13 0.41 7.41
CA VAL A 84 8.12 -0.44 6.74
C VAL A 84 7.46 -1.19 5.60
N ALA A 85 8.01 -1.08 4.40
CA ALA A 85 7.66 -1.93 3.28
C ALA A 85 8.78 -2.91 2.98
N THR A 86 8.41 -4.09 2.48
CA THR A 86 9.36 -5.07 1.97
C THR A 86 8.78 -5.65 0.70
N LEU A 87 9.49 -5.49 -0.41
CA LEU A 87 9.10 -5.99 -1.73
C LEU A 87 10.07 -7.10 -2.13
N VAL A 88 9.54 -8.28 -2.41
CA VAL A 88 10.30 -9.47 -2.81
C VAL A 88 9.67 -10.04 -4.08
N ASN A 89 10.45 -10.30 -5.12
CA ASN A 89 9.94 -10.87 -6.37
C ASN A 89 8.73 -10.11 -6.95
N VAL A 90 8.79 -8.77 -6.96
CA VAL A 90 7.74 -7.92 -7.52
C VAL A 90 8.08 -7.58 -8.97
N CYS A 91 7.13 -7.80 -9.87
CA CYS A 91 7.24 -7.48 -11.29
C CYS A 91 6.23 -6.38 -11.64
N THR A 92 6.71 -5.23 -12.09
CA THR A 92 5.86 -4.05 -12.34
C THR A 92 6.37 -3.19 -13.49
N ASP A 93 5.46 -2.48 -14.16
CA ASP A 93 5.75 -1.46 -15.18
C ASP A 93 5.63 -0.03 -14.65
N ALA A 94 5.37 0.15 -13.35
CA ALA A 94 5.32 1.45 -12.71
C ALA A 94 6.70 2.12 -12.68
N ASP A 95 6.77 3.40 -13.06
CA ASP A 95 7.99 4.21 -12.99
C ASP A 95 8.48 4.33 -11.53
N ASP A 96 7.55 4.61 -10.62
CA ASP A 96 7.79 4.76 -9.19
C ASP A 96 6.99 3.72 -8.39
N PRO A 97 7.50 2.49 -8.23
CA PRO A 97 6.78 1.41 -7.57
C PRO A 97 6.71 1.59 -6.05
N TRP A 98 7.64 2.34 -5.47
CA TRP A 98 7.71 2.62 -4.04
C TRP A 98 7.73 4.13 -3.80
N VAL A 99 6.73 4.61 -3.06
CA VAL A 99 6.60 6.03 -2.73
C VAL A 99 6.52 6.24 -1.22
N LEU A 100 7.34 7.17 -0.75
CA LEU A 100 7.33 7.67 0.62
C LEU A 100 6.42 8.90 0.70
N TYR A 101 5.59 8.90 1.72
CA TYR A 101 4.68 10.00 2.02
C TYR A 101 5.00 10.62 3.37
N ASP A 102 4.80 11.93 3.46
CA ASP A 102 4.64 12.59 4.75
C ASP A 102 3.16 12.49 5.15
N GLY A 103 2.92 11.68 6.18
CA GLY A 103 1.60 11.39 6.71
C GLY A 103 1.33 12.24 7.94
N CYS A 104 0.06 12.52 8.18
CA CYS A 104 -0.37 13.40 9.25
C CYS A 104 -1.66 12.83 9.90
N ALA A 105 -2.04 13.31 11.09
CA ALA A 105 -3.24 12.84 11.77
C ALA A 105 -4.39 13.84 11.56
N GLY A 106 -5.55 13.37 11.08
CA GLY A 106 -6.75 14.19 10.90
C GLY A 106 -6.91 14.78 9.49
N ASP A 107 -7.41 16.01 9.39
CA ASP A 107 -7.94 16.62 8.14
C ASP A 107 -6.86 17.14 7.16
N CYS A 108 -5.66 16.59 7.24
CA CYS A 108 -4.53 16.97 6.43
C CYS A 108 -4.39 16.05 5.20
N LYS A 109 -3.83 16.60 4.12
CA LYS A 109 -3.57 15.85 2.89
C LYS A 109 -2.13 15.32 2.94
N PRO A 110 -1.91 14.00 2.85
CA PRO A 110 -0.56 13.44 2.81
C PRO A 110 0.16 13.85 1.51
N GLU A 111 1.43 14.19 1.61
CA GLU A 111 2.26 14.62 0.48
C GLU A 111 3.29 13.56 0.11
N GLU A 112 3.63 13.48 -1.18
CA GLU A 112 4.68 12.59 -1.68
C GLU A 112 6.03 13.28 -1.46
N VAL A 113 6.95 12.61 -0.76
CA VAL A 113 8.23 13.21 -0.36
C VAL A 113 9.43 12.57 -1.01
N ALA A 114 9.35 11.29 -1.39
CA ALA A 114 10.43 10.59 -2.05
C ALA A 114 9.95 9.32 -2.76
N TYR A 115 10.78 8.84 -3.68
CA TYR A 115 10.62 7.59 -4.42
C TYR A 115 11.80 6.68 -4.05
N CYS A 116 11.59 5.36 -4.05
CA CYS A 116 12.63 4.38 -3.68
C CYS A 116 12.83 3.33 -4.78
#